data_AF-A0A7W0LLT5-F1
#
_entry.id   AF-A0A7W0LLT5-F1
#
_cell.length_a   1.000
_cell.length_b   1.000
_cell.length_c   1.000
_cell.angle_alpha   90.00
_cell.angle_beta   90.00
_cell.angle_gamma   90.00
#
_symmetry.space_group_name_H-M   'P 1'
#
loop_
_entity.id
_entity.type
_entity.pdbx_description
1 polymer ?
#
loop_
_entity_poly.entity_id
_entity_poly.type
_entity_poly.pdbx_seq_one_letter_code
_entity_poly.pdbx_strand_id
1 'polypeptide(L)'
;GRTVSDELIAQLDERAIAAWYMDDGTFGGHYARWGHGKATICCVALCNDDKERIAHRCEELGMGRPTVRDRELLFSGERAQRFQERIAPYIHPSMAYKLHPALRGRFGWHPDTSDAHLNGTRLASRTSLTAVSMKVLRKYRKPPTPRKKDRFDIQVEGNHTYLVDHVVVHNSPETQPGGRALKFYSSQRLDIRRIETLKEGTEAVGNRVRVKVVKNKVAAPFRQAEFDIEYGMGISTEGCLIDLGLEHDLVQKSGSFFSYGETRIGQGRNNAKGFLRDNPELATELEEKIWEALGIERSPLGVVEGGESAEGEEAADPIASGGAEAEATATPEAGTEEQAA
;
A
#
# COMPACT_ATOMS: atom_id res chain seq x y z
N GLY A 1 25.40 -5.70 -17.79
CA GLY A 1 24.32 -4.85 -17.23
C GLY A 1 23.07 -5.68 -17.09
N ARG A 2 22.01 -5.14 -16.48
CA ARG A 2 20.68 -5.76 -16.66
C ARG A 2 20.29 -5.52 -18.11
N THR A 3 20.01 -6.58 -18.86
CA THR A 3 19.54 -6.50 -20.25
C THR A 3 18.03 -6.35 -20.25
N VAL A 4 17.52 -5.36 -20.97
CA VAL A 4 16.07 -5.14 -21.13
C VAL A 4 15.59 -6.00 -22.30
N SER A 5 14.58 -6.86 -22.08
CA SER A 5 14.00 -7.69 -23.14
C SER A 5 13.19 -6.84 -24.12
N ASP A 6 13.14 -7.24 -25.39
CA ASP A 6 12.31 -6.59 -26.42
C ASP A 6 10.84 -6.54 -26.02
N GLU A 7 10.33 -7.61 -25.41
CA GLU A 7 8.96 -7.68 -24.90
C GLU A 7 8.66 -6.58 -23.87
N LEU A 8 9.60 -6.31 -22.97
CA LEU A 8 9.43 -5.27 -21.96
C LEU A 8 9.44 -3.88 -22.59
N ILE A 9 10.29 -3.64 -23.59
CA ILE A 9 10.33 -2.36 -24.30
C ILE A 9 9.04 -2.15 -25.10
N ALA A 10 8.51 -3.19 -25.73
CA ALA A 10 7.23 -3.14 -26.44
C ALA A 10 6.05 -2.84 -25.51
N GLN A 11 6.10 -3.33 -24.27
CA GLN A 11 5.08 -3.06 -23.24
C GLN A 11 5.22 -1.69 -22.56
N LEU A 12 6.32 -0.96 -22.76
CA LEU A 12 6.44 0.40 -22.23
C LEU A 12 5.41 1.30 -22.91
N ASP A 13 4.51 1.83 -22.08
CA ASP A 13 3.50 2.83 -22.42
C ASP A 13 3.78 4.16 -21.71
N GLU A 14 2.96 5.17 -21.99
CA GLU A 14 3.05 6.49 -21.35
C GLU A 14 2.95 6.40 -19.81
N ARG A 15 2.18 5.42 -19.30
CA ARG A 15 1.93 5.21 -17.86
C ARG A 15 3.15 4.63 -17.17
N ALA A 16 3.79 3.63 -17.76
CA ALA A 16 5.01 3.01 -17.25
C ALA A 16 6.15 4.03 -17.21
N ILE A 17 6.27 4.87 -18.23
CA ILE A 17 7.27 5.93 -18.28
C ILE A 17 6.95 7.04 -17.26
N ALA A 18 5.68 7.41 -17.07
CA ALA A 18 5.28 8.34 -16.02
C ALA A 18 5.57 7.79 -14.61
N ALA A 19 5.30 6.50 -14.37
CA ALA A 19 5.61 5.83 -13.11
C ALA A 19 7.12 5.80 -12.85
N TRP A 20 7.93 5.51 -13.87
CA TRP A 20 9.38 5.55 -13.77
C TRP A 20 9.91 6.96 -13.51
N TYR A 21 9.36 7.97 -14.19
CA TYR A 21 9.68 9.38 -13.94
C TYR A 21 9.31 9.83 -12.52
N MET A 22 8.20 9.34 -11.99
CA MET A 22 7.83 9.58 -10.60
C MET A 22 8.85 8.98 -9.63
N ASP A 23 9.44 7.82 -9.91
CA ASP A 23 10.47 7.26 -9.01
C ASP A 23 11.81 7.98 -9.16
N ASP A 24 12.44 7.85 -10.34
CA ASP A 24 13.83 8.22 -10.60
C ASP A 24 14.00 9.50 -11.43
N GLY A 25 12.88 10.17 -11.75
CA GLY A 25 12.88 11.37 -12.56
C GLY A 25 13.02 12.66 -11.76
N THR A 26 13.67 13.66 -12.35
CA THR A 26 13.76 15.02 -11.81
C THR A 26 13.47 16.04 -12.91
N PHE A 27 12.81 17.14 -12.55
CA PHE A 27 12.75 18.32 -13.39
C PHE A 27 13.60 19.42 -12.76
N GLY A 28 14.54 19.95 -13.53
CA GLY A 28 15.36 21.10 -13.15
C GLY A 28 15.40 22.13 -14.27
N GLY A 29 15.62 23.40 -13.92
CA GLY A 29 15.70 24.49 -14.91
C GLY A 29 14.88 25.70 -14.51
N HIS A 30 14.85 26.70 -15.39
CA HIS A 30 14.13 27.94 -15.17
C HIS A 30 12.69 27.85 -15.69
N TYR A 31 11.71 28.20 -14.85
CA TYR A 31 10.27 28.07 -15.15
C TYR A 31 9.72 29.16 -16.08
N ALA A 32 10.45 30.26 -16.32
CA ALA A 32 9.91 31.38 -17.09
C ALA A 32 9.89 31.16 -18.62
N ARG A 33 10.65 30.20 -19.14
CA ARG A 33 10.64 29.82 -20.56
C ARG A 33 10.83 28.31 -20.68
N TRP A 34 9.90 27.63 -21.33
CA TRP A 34 9.96 26.19 -21.63
C TRP A 34 11.31 25.72 -22.20
N GLY A 35 12.03 26.61 -22.88
CA GLY A 35 13.36 26.36 -23.46
C GLY A 35 14.50 26.05 -22.47
N HIS A 36 14.33 26.22 -21.16
CA HIS A 36 15.38 25.93 -20.16
C HIS A 36 15.05 24.80 -19.19
N GLY A 37 13.91 24.13 -19.37
CA GLY A 37 13.54 22.94 -18.60
C GLY A 37 14.35 21.71 -19.01
N LYS A 38 14.87 20.97 -18.03
CA LYS A 38 15.57 19.69 -18.18
C LYS A 38 14.82 18.65 -17.37
N ALA A 39 14.21 17.69 -18.04
CA ALA A 39 13.67 16.51 -17.39
C ALA A 39 14.66 15.36 -17.54
N THR A 40 15.09 14.76 -16.45
CA THR A 40 16.01 13.63 -16.44
C THR A 40 15.37 12.42 -15.80
N ILE A 41 15.69 11.22 -16.30
CA ILE A 41 15.36 9.93 -15.67
C ILE A 41 16.66 9.20 -15.39
N CYS A 42 16.91 8.86 -14.11
CA CYS A 42 18.11 8.11 -13.73
C CYS A 42 18.01 6.65 -14.19
N CYS A 43 19.05 6.13 -14.85
CA CYS A 43 19.06 4.78 -15.43
C CYS A 43 20.46 4.13 -15.39
N VAL A 44 21.14 4.22 -14.23
CA VAL A 44 22.55 3.79 -14.04
C VAL A 44 22.76 2.29 -14.27
N ALA A 45 21.75 1.46 -14.04
CA ALA A 45 21.87 0.00 -14.12
C ALA A 45 21.75 -0.57 -15.56
N LEU A 46 21.33 0.26 -16.51
CA LEU A 46 21.12 -0.12 -17.92
C LEU A 46 22.40 0.09 -18.74
N CYS A 47 22.65 -0.80 -19.72
CA CYS A 47 23.69 -0.54 -20.71
C CYS A 47 23.27 0.58 -21.68
N ASN A 48 24.23 1.16 -22.39
CA ASN A 48 23.94 2.24 -23.33
C ASN A 48 23.05 1.77 -24.49
N ASP A 49 23.22 0.53 -24.96
CA ASP A 49 22.38 -0.05 -26.02
C ASP A 49 20.91 -0.15 -25.59
N ASP A 50 20.63 -0.58 -24.36
CA ASP A 50 19.26 -0.65 -23.83
C ASP A 50 18.67 0.75 -23.61
N LYS A 51 19.47 1.72 -23.20
CA LYS A 51 19.02 3.12 -23.11
C LYS A 51 18.67 3.69 -24.48
N GLU A 52 19.40 3.31 -25.53
CA GLU A 52 19.13 3.74 -26.89
C GLU A 52 17.82 3.14 -27.41
N ARG A 53 17.56 1.85 -27.10
CA ARG A 53 16.28 1.19 -27.43
C ARG A 53 15.10 1.83 -26.68
N ILE A 54 15.29 2.19 -25.42
CA ILE A 54 14.28 2.95 -24.64
C ILE A 54 14.10 4.36 -25.22
N ALA A 55 15.18 5.02 -25.67
CA ALA A 55 15.10 6.33 -26.28
C ALA A 55 14.29 6.31 -27.59
N HIS A 56 14.46 5.26 -28.40
CA HIS A 56 13.64 5.00 -29.59
C HIS A 56 12.17 4.79 -29.22
N ARG A 57 11.89 4.00 -28.17
CA ARG A 57 10.51 3.78 -27.70
C ARG A 57 9.85 5.07 -27.22
N CYS A 58 10.58 5.95 -26.53
CA CYS A 58 10.06 7.27 -26.13
C CYS A 58 9.73 8.17 -27.34
N GLU A 59 10.47 8.02 -28.45
CA GLU A 59 10.19 8.71 -29.71
C GLU A 59 8.92 8.18 -30.39
N GLU A 60 8.76 6.85 -30.46
CA GLU A 60 7.53 6.21 -30.97
C GLU A 60 6.28 6.63 -30.20
N LEU A 61 6.39 6.79 -28.88
CA LEU A 61 5.30 7.25 -28.01
C LEU A 61 5.06 8.77 -28.11
N GLY A 62 5.77 9.48 -28.97
CA GLY A 62 5.59 10.91 -29.20
C GLY A 62 6.06 11.81 -28.05
N MET A 63 6.84 11.28 -27.10
CA MET A 63 7.42 12.07 -25.99
C MET A 63 8.69 12.83 -26.40
N GLY A 64 9.23 12.51 -27.57
CA GLY A 64 10.50 13.02 -28.08
C GLY A 64 11.69 12.16 -27.64
N ARG A 65 12.71 12.06 -28.48
CA ARG A 65 13.88 11.22 -28.20
C ARG A 65 14.77 11.83 -27.11
N PRO A 66 14.97 11.19 -25.95
CA PRO A 66 15.91 11.68 -24.94
C PRO A 66 17.35 11.58 -25.44
N THR A 67 18.20 12.47 -24.96
CA THR A 67 19.65 12.33 -25.11
C THR A 67 20.14 11.30 -24.09
N VAL A 68 20.68 10.19 -24.58
CA VAL A 68 21.26 9.13 -23.75
C VAL A 68 22.57 9.61 -23.13
N ARG A 69 22.70 9.48 -21.81
CA ARG A 69 23.92 9.74 -21.05
C ARG A 69 24.33 8.49 -20.27
N ASP A 70 25.55 8.50 -19.74
CA ASP A 70 26.11 7.36 -18.98
C ASP A 70 25.25 6.94 -17.79
N ARG A 71 24.50 7.86 -17.17
CA ARG A 71 23.71 7.58 -15.96
C ARG A 71 22.23 7.90 -16.08
N GLU A 72 21.80 8.57 -17.16
CA GLU A 72 20.46 9.16 -17.25
C GLU A 72 19.98 9.29 -18.70
N LEU A 73 18.66 9.41 -18.87
CA LEU A 73 18.00 9.88 -20.07
C LEU A 73 17.62 11.35 -19.88
N LEU A 74 18.14 12.24 -20.73
CA LEU A 74 17.90 13.68 -20.63
C LEU A 74 16.95 14.16 -21.74
N PHE A 75 15.83 14.76 -21.33
CA PHE A 75 14.97 15.57 -22.17
C PHE A 75 15.28 17.05 -21.92
N SER A 76 15.58 17.80 -22.99
CA SER A 76 15.91 19.23 -22.91
C SER A 76 15.13 20.05 -23.93
N GLY A 77 14.80 21.29 -23.56
CA GLY A 77 14.09 22.24 -24.43
C GLY A 77 12.70 21.72 -24.81
N GLU A 78 12.37 21.78 -26.10
CA GLU A 78 11.06 21.32 -26.62
C GLU A 78 10.78 19.84 -26.32
N ARG A 79 11.81 19.00 -26.25
CA ARG A 79 11.65 17.58 -25.90
C ARG A 79 11.19 17.41 -24.46
N ALA A 80 11.65 18.26 -23.55
CA ALA A 80 11.22 18.24 -22.15
C ALA A 80 9.74 18.66 -22.03
N GLN A 81 9.30 19.63 -22.84
CA GLN A 81 7.90 20.02 -22.90
C GLN A 81 7.02 18.88 -23.40
N ARG A 82 7.33 18.29 -24.56
CA ARG A 82 6.57 17.16 -25.13
C ARG A 82 6.49 15.98 -24.17
N PHE A 83 7.61 15.64 -23.54
CA PHE A 83 7.68 14.60 -22.51
C PHE A 83 6.74 14.91 -21.33
N GLN A 84 6.80 16.13 -20.78
CA GLN A 84 5.96 16.49 -19.64
C GLN A 84 4.48 16.58 -19.97
N GLU A 85 4.12 17.07 -21.15
CA GLU A 85 2.73 17.15 -21.61
C GLU A 85 2.10 15.75 -21.69
N ARG A 86 2.87 14.74 -22.11
CA ARG A 86 2.42 13.34 -22.23
C ARG A 86 2.26 12.64 -20.89
N ILE A 87 3.16 12.89 -19.94
CA ILE A 87 3.12 12.22 -18.63
C ILE A 87 2.21 12.93 -17.61
N ALA A 88 1.90 14.22 -17.80
CA ALA A 88 1.14 15.02 -16.84
C ALA A 88 -0.23 14.42 -16.44
N PRO A 89 -0.99 13.76 -17.34
CA PRO A 89 -2.25 13.10 -16.96
C PRO A 89 -2.11 11.95 -15.96
N TYR A 90 -0.92 11.34 -15.90
CA TYR A 90 -0.64 10.14 -15.09
C TYR A 90 0.15 10.45 -13.81
N ILE A 91 0.65 11.69 -13.64
CA ILE A 91 1.41 12.08 -12.45
C ILE A 91 0.46 12.52 -11.33
N HIS A 92 0.50 11.78 -10.24
CA HIS A 92 -0.32 12.04 -9.06
C HIS A 92 -0.05 13.44 -8.47
N PRO A 93 -1.05 14.15 -7.90
CA PRO A 93 -0.88 15.49 -7.33
C PRO A 93 0.25 15.61 -6.29
N SER A 94 0.54 14.54 -5.54
CA SER A 94 1.67 14.51 -4.58
C SER A 94 3.05 14.67 -5.22
N MET A 95 3.16 14.41 -6.52
CA MET A 95 4.39 14.50 -7.31
C MET A 95 4.34 15.65 -8.32
N ALA A 96 3.34 16.52 -8.25
CA ALA A 96 3.17 17.66 -9.15
C ALA A 96 4.39 18.61 -9.15
N TYR A 97 5.19 18.62 -8.07
CA TYR A 97 6.43 19.38 -8.01
C TYR A 97 7.47 18.95 -9.05
N LYS A 98 7.41 17.70 -9.54
CA LYS A 98 8.25 17.18 -10.63
C LYS A 98 7.79 17.64 -12.02
N LEU A 99 6.62 18.26 -12.13
CA LEU A 99 6.12 18.86 -13.36
C LEU A 99 6.40 20.37 -13.39
N HIS A 100 6.46 20.90 -14.61
CA HIS A 100 6.40 22.33 -14.86
C HIS A 100 5.11 22.90 -14.23
N PRO A 101 5.14 24.08 -13.59
CA PRO A 101 3.98 24.68 -12.93
C PRO A 101 2.71 24.74 -13.80
N ALA A 102 2.87 25.00 -15.11
CA ALA A 102 1.75 25.07 -16.06
C ALA A 102 1.05 23.72 -16.37
N LEU A 103 1.66 22.59 -16.01
CA LEU A 103 1.11 21.24 -16.24
C LEU A 103 0.63 20.55 -14.96
N ARG A 104 0.72 21.23 -13.81
CA ARG A 104 0.24 20.69 -12.54
C ARG A 104 -1.29 20.63 -12.53
N GLY A 105 -1.86 19.66 -11.79
CA GLY A 105 -3.30 19.50 -11.66
C GLY A 105 -4.00 18.83 -12.84
N ARG A 106 -3.25 18.34 -13.84
CA ARG A 106 -3.79 17.60 -14.99
C ARG A 106 -4.03 16.10 -14.72
N PHE A 107 -3.83 15.64 -13.48
CA PHE A 107 -4.02 14.25 -13.12
C PHE A 107 -5.47 13.83 -13.37
N GLY A 108 -5.66 12.91 -14.31
CA GLY A 108 -6.99 12.41 -14.70
C GLY A 108 -7.04 10.89 -14.83
N TRP A 109 -5.92 10.20 -14.57
CA TRP A 109 -5.88 8.75 -14.68
C TRP A 109 -6.59 8.10 -13.50
N HIS A 110 -7.66 7.39 -13.82
CA HIS A 110 -8.32 6.48 -12.91
C HIS A 110 -8.03 5.06 -13.40
N PRO A 111 -7.71 4.11 -12.50
CA PRO A 111 -7.63 2.72 -12.89
C PRO A 111 -8.99 2.34 -13.48
N ASP A 112 -8.98 1.68 -14.64
CA ASP A 112 -10.20 1.13 -15.22
C ASP A 112 -10.81 0.16 -14.19
N THR A 113 -11.95 0.56 -13.65
CA THR A 113 -12.78 -0.26 -12.76
C THR A 113 -13.74 -1.12 -13.55
N SER A 114 -13.83 -0.93 -14.87
CA SER A 114 -14.55 -1.84 -15.76
C SER A 114 -13.65 -3.02 -16.11
N ASP A 115 -14.23 -4.21 -16.06
CA ASP A 115 -13.57 -5.49 -16.30
C ASP A 115 -13.26 -5.77 -17.79
N ALA A 116 -13.38 -4.74 -18.64
CA ALA A 116 -13.37 -4.86 -20.10
C ALA A 116 -12.04 -5.36 -20.67
N HIS A 117 -10.91 -5.03 -20.03
CA HIS A 117 -9.58 -5.45 -20.46
C HIS A 117 -9.10 -6.77 -19.82
N LEU A 118 -9.91 -7.38 -18.94
CA LEU A 118 -9.59 -8.61 -18.20
C LEU A 118 -10.68 -9.69 -18.32
N ASN A 119 -11.62 -9.57 -19.27
CA ASN A 119 -12.72 -10.51 -19.47
C ASN A 119 -13.47 -10.87 -18.16
N GLY A 120 -13.69 -9.93 -17.24
CA GLY A 120 -14.42 -10.22 -15.98
C GLY A 120 -13.64 -10.99 -14.90
N THR A 121 -12.34 -11.22 -15.05
CA THR A 121 -11.58 -12.13 -14.17
C THR A 121 -10.93 -11.47 -12.94
N ARG A 122 -11.08 -10.15 -12.75
CA ARG A 122 -10.36 -9.44 -11.69
C ARG A 122 -10.89 -9.74 -10.29
N LEU A 123 -12.19 -10.01 -10.14
CA LEU A 123 -12.75 -10.42 -8.84
C LEU A 123 -12.37 -11.86 -8.47
N ALA A 124 -12.45 -12.81 -9.43
CA ALA A 124 -12.11 -14.22 -9.17
C ALA A 124 -10.61 -14.45 -8.85
N SER A 125 -9.72 -13.60 -9.37
CA SER A 125 -8.28 -13.69 -9.11
C SER A 125 -7.83 -12.98 -7.82
N ARG A 126 -8.67 -12.14 -7.20
CA ARG A 126 -8.38 -11.46 -5.93
C ARG A 126 -8.92 -12.17 -4.70
N THR A 127 -9.82 -13.13 -4.88
CA THR A 127 -10.36 -13.98 -3.80
C THR A 127 -9.46 -15.16 -3.46
N SER A 128 -8.46 -15.50 -4.29
CA SER A 128 -7.45 -16.50 -3.96
C SER A 128 -6.07 -15.87 -3.79
N LEU A 129 -5.59 -15.80 -2.55
CA LEU A 129 -4.19 -15.56 -2.27
C LEU A 129 -3.40 -16.82 -2.62
N THR A 130 -3.06 -16.95 -3.90
CA THR A 130 -2.17 -18.03 -4.33
C THR A 130 -0.73 -17.56 -4.11
N ALA A 131 0.06 -18.33 -3.39
CA ALA A 131 1.49 -18.09 -3.28
C ALA A 131 2.13 -18.27 -4.67
N VAL A 132 2.28 -17.18 -5.41
CA VAL A 132 2.99 -17.21 -6.69
C VAL A 132 4.46 -17.38 -6.36
N SER A 133 5.03 -18.51 -6.77
CA SER A 133 6.46 -18.75 -6.61
C SER A 133 7.23 -17.70 -7.42
N MET A 134 7.81 -16.72 -6.73
CA MET A 134 8.74 -15.80 -7.37
C MET A 134 10.00 -16.59 -7.75
N LYS A 135 10.23 -16.73 -9.06
CA LYS A 135 11.46 -17.34 -9.57
C LYS A 135 12.64 -16.55 -9.01
N VAL A 136 13.49 -17.21 -8.24
CA VAL A 136 14.73 -16.61 -7.72
C VAL A 136 15.60 -16.27 -8.93
N LEU A 137 15.55 -15.01 -9.37
CA LEU A 137 16.26 -14.55 -10.57
C LEU A 137 17.77 -14.70 -10.42
N ARG A 138 18.28 -14.60 -9.19
CA ARG A 138 19.70 -14.74 -8.91
C ARG A 138 19.95 -15.11 -7.45
N LYS A 139 20.75 -16.15 -7.24
CA LYS A 139 21.35 -16.50 -5.94
C LYS A 139 22.84 -16.18 -6.03
N TYR A 140 23.33 -15.23 -5.24
CA TYR A 140 24.76 -14.98 -5.13
C TYR A 140 25.21 -15.22 -3.70
N ARG A 141 26.33 -15.94 -3.55
CA ARG A 141 27.00 -16.11 -2.26
C ARG A 141 27.88 -14.90 -2.07
N LYS A 142 27.49 -13.98 -1.19
CA LYS A 142 28.37 -12.88 -0.79
C LYS A 142 29.49 -13.51 0.07
N PRO A 143 30.75 -13.56 -0.39
CA PRO A 143 31.83 -14.02 0.46
C PRO A 143 31.87 -13.11 1.70
N PRO A 144 32.21 -13.63 2.89
CA PRO A 144 32.39 -12.80 4.07
C PRO A 144 33.56 -11.86 3.81
N THR A 145 33.27 -10.68 3.25
CA THR A 145 34.22 -9.58 3.22
C THR A 145 34.46 -9.22 4.69
N PRO A 146 35.72 -9.10 5.16
CA PRO A 146 35.97 -8.57 6.49
C PRO A 146 35.29 -7.20 6.54
N ARG A 147 34.20 -7.10 7.33
CA ARG A 147 33.62 -5.81 7.68
C ARG A 147 34.77 -5.00 8.25
N LYS A 148 35.11 -3.85 7.65
CA LYS A 148 35.96 -2.88 8.33
C LYS A 148 35.17 -2.46 9.57
N LYS A 149 35.58 -2.98 10.73
CA LYS A 149 34.91 -2.77 12.01
C LYS A 149 35.44 -1.49 12.67
N ASP A 150 35.42 -0.39 11.94
CA ASP A 150 35.66 0.90 12.57
C ASP A 150 34.31 1.36 13.14
N ARG A 151 33.98 0.82 14.32
CA ARG A 151 32.82 1.25 15.11
C ARG A 151 33.31 2.33 16.05
N PHE A 152 32.89 3.57 15.81
CA PHE A 152 33.09 4.66 16.75
C PHE A 152 31.79 4.81 17.55
N ASP A 153 31.90 4.63 18.87
CA ASP A 153 30.82 4.91 19.82
C ASP A 153 31.07 6.31 20.38
N ILE A 154 30.18 7.25 20.05
CA ILE A 154 30.21 8.59 20.59
C ILE A 154 29.12 8.66 21.65
N GLN A 155 29.54 8.73 22.92
CA GLN A 155 28.65 8.92 24.06
C GLN A 155 28.64 10.40 24.46
N VAL A 156 27.46 11.02 24.41
CA VAL A 156 27.23 12.35 24.98
C VAL A 156 25.98 12.25 25.87
N GLU A 157 26.13 12.57 27.15
CA GLU A 157 25.02 12.68 28.12
C GLU A 157 24.06 11.46 28.16
N GLY A 158 24.61 10.24 28.02
CA GLY A 158 23.83 9.00 28.09
C GLY A 158 23.18 8.56 26.76
N ASN A 159 23.32 9.34 25.68
CA ASN A 159 22.90 8.95 24.34
C ASN A 159 24.07 8.32 23.56
N HIS A 160 23.87 7.10 23.09
CA HIS A 160 24.84 6.39 22.24
C HIS A 160 24.54 6.67 20.77
N THR A 161 25.52 7.22 20.05
CA THR A 161 25.44 7.39 18.59
C THR A 161 26.52 6.53 17.94
N TYR A 162 26.10 5.55 17.15
CA TYR A 162 27.02 4.64 16.46
C TYR A 162 27.35 5.16 15.06
N LEU A 163 28.63 5.31 14.74
CA LEU A 163 29.08 5.41 13.35
C LEU A 163 29.46 4.02 12.84
N VAL A 164 28.77 3.57 11.79
CA VAL A 164 29.10 2.35 11.05
C VAL A 164 29.24 2.72 9.59
N ASP A 165 30.39 2.40 8.98
CA ASP A 165 30.68 2.67 7.55
C ASP A 165 30.41 4.13 7.13
N HIS A 166 30.82 5.10 7.95
CA HIS A 166 30.61 6.56 7.76
C HIS A 166 29.14 7.02 7.78
N VAL A 167 28.20 6.18 8.23
CA VAL A 167 26.79 6.53 8.41
C VAL A 167 26.50 6.63 9.91
N VAL A 168 25.90 7.75 10.32
CA VAL A 168 25.39 7.96 11.68
C VAL A 168 24.13 7.10 11.85
N VAL A 169 24.24 6.03 12.64
CA VAL A 169 23.13 5.14 12.96
C VAL A 169 22.67 5.45 14.37
N HIS A 170 21.46 6.00 14.47
CA HIS A 170 20.73 6.08 15.73
C HIS A 170 19.73 4.90 15.76
N ASN A 171 19.68 4.17 16.87
CA ASN A 171 18.77 3.03 17.12
C ASN A 171 19.07 1.71 16.37
N SER A 172 18.21 1.30 15.42
CA SER A 172 18.20 -0.04 14.81
C SER A 172 18.67 -0.03 13.35
N PRO A 173 19.53 -0.99 12.93
CA PRO A 173 20.05 -1.08 11.57
C PRO A 173 19.05 -1.67 10.54
N GLU A 174 17.82 -1.99 10.94
CA GLU A 174 16.83 -2.62 10.05
C GLU A 174 16.28 -1.61 9.01
N THR A 175 16.47 -1.94 7.73
CA THR A 175 15.98 -1.14 6.59
C THR A 175 15.11 -1.97 5.65
N GLN A 176 14.02 -1.40 5.16
CA GLN A 176 13.15 -2.05 4.17
C GLN A 176 13.74 -1.87 2.75
N PRO A 177 13.73 -2.92 1.89
CA PRO A 177 14.09 -2.77 0.48
C PRO A 177 13.08 -1.88 -0.27
N GLY A 178 13.48 -1.28 -1.39
CA GLY A 178 12.63 -0.34 -2.15
C GLY A 178 12.82 1.14 -1.78
N GLY A 179 13.95 1.49 -1.16
CA GLY A 179 14.34 2.87 -0.91
C GLY A 179 13.47 3.58 0.14
N ARG A 180 13.42 4.92 0.07
CA ARG A 180 12.71 5.76 1.05
C ARG A 180 11.25 6.03 0.66
N ALA A 181 10.86 5.83 -0.59
CA ALA A 181 9.54 6.18 -1.10
C ALA A 181 8.43 5.48 -0.29
N LEU A 182 8.48 4.15 -0.17
CA LEU A 182 7.46 3.37 0.52
C LEU A 182 7.24 3.82 1.98
N LYS A 183 8.30 4.25 2.67
CA LYS A 183 8.22 4.80 4.03
C LYS A 183 7.35 6.05 4.08
N PHE A 184 7.38 6.93 3.08
CA PHE A 184 6.59 8.17 3.06
C PHE A 184 5.19 7.97 2.47
N TYR A 185 5.05 7.14 1.44
CA TYR A 185 3.79 6.91 0.72
C TYR A 185 2.79 6.02 1.46
N SER A 186 3.26 5.01 2.21
CA SER A 186 2.37 4.12 2.98
C SER A 186 1.48 4.90 3.98
N SER A 187 0.18 4.62 3.97
CA SER A 187 -0.76 5.14 4.98
C SER A 187 -0.57 4.44 6.32
N GLN A 188 -0.30 3.13 6.28
CA GLN A 188 -0.01 2.30 7.45
C GLN A 188 1.24 1.47 7.20
N ARG A 189 2.07 1.28 8.24
CA ARG A 189 3.22 0.37 8.22
C ARG A 189 3.18 -0.52 9.44
N LEU A 190 3.20 -1.82 9.19
CA LEU A 190 3.15 -2.87 10.20
C LEU A 190 4.52 -3.55 10.27
N ASP A 191 5.09 -3.63 11.46
CA ASP A 191 6.27 -4.44 11.77
C ASP A 191 5.80 -5.73 12.44
N ILE A 192 5.91 -6.84 11.72
CA ILE A 192 5.47 -8.17 12.14
C ILE A 192 6.66 -8.99 12.61
N ARG A 193 6.59 -9.50 13.84
CA ARG A 193 7.65 -10.31 14.45
C ARG A 193 7.06 -11.54 15.12
N ARG A 194 7.68 -12.69 14.88
CA ARG A 194 7.38 -13.91 15.62
C ARG A 194 7.94 -13.79 17.05
N ILE A 195 7.10 -14.05 18.04
CA ILE A 195 7.46 -14.09 19.46
C ILE A 195 7.84 -15.52 19.86
N GLU A 196 6.89 -16.43 19.70
CA GLU A 196 6.97 -17.80 20.19
C GLU A 196 6.38 -18.77 19.16
N THR A 197 6.85 -20.02 19.19
CA THR A 197 6.27 -21.10 18.40
C THR A 197 5.31 -21.91 19.28
N LEU A 198 4.04 -21.94 18.88
CA LEU A 198 3.00 -22.71 19.53
C LEU A 198 3.21 -24.20 19.21
N LYS A 199 3.30 -25.01 20.26
CA LYS A 199 3.47 -26.46 20.17
C LYS A 199 2.31 -27.15 20.85
N GLU A 200 1.85 -28.24 20.24
CA GLU A 200 0.89 -29.16 20.84
C GLU A 200 1.58 -30.52 20.97
N GLY A 201 1.91 -30.88 22.22
CA GLY A 201 2.79 -32.02 22.50
C GLY A 201 4.17 -31.85 21.87
N THR A 202 4.47 -32.64 20.84
CA THR A 202 5.75 -32.64 20.11
C THR A 202 5.71 -31.87 18.79
N GLU A 203 4.53 -31.51 18.27
CA GLU A 203 4.38 -30.88 16.96
C GLU A 203 4.23 -29.36 17.07
N ALA A 204 4.81 -28.63 16.12
CA ALA A 204 4.68 -27.18 16.04
C ALA A 204 3.43 -26.82 15.23
N VAL A 205 2.37 -26.39 15.92
CA VAL A 205 1.04 -26.12 15.34
C VAL A 205 0.92 -24.68 14.82
N GLY A 206 1.73 -23.75 15.34
CA GLY A 206 1.66 -22.35 14.89
C GLY A 206 2.71 -21.43 15.49
N ASN A 207 2.52 -20.12 15.33
CA ASN A 207 3.37 -19.09 15.93
C ASN A 207 2.53 -17.99 16.59
N ARG A 208 2.92 -17.57 17.79
CA ARG A 208 2.49 -16.31 18.40
C ARG A 208 3.25 -15.17 17.73
N VAL A 209 2.52 -14.20 17.18
CA VAL A 209 3.09 -13.10 16.42
C VAL A 209 2.67 -11.77 17.04
N ARG A 210 3.63 -10.83 17.10
CA ARG A 210 3.40 -9.44 17.48
C ARG A 210 3.47 -8.57 16.24
N VAL A 211 2.44 -7.76 16.02
CA VAL A 211 2.42 -6.74 14.98
C VAL A 211 2.43 -5.37 15.64
N LYS A 212 3.44 -4.55 15.35
CA LYS A 212 3.53 -3.16 15.79
C LYS A 212 3.20 -2.21 14.65
N VAL A 213 2.31 -1.26 14.89
CA VAL A 213 2.00 -0.21 13.92
C VAL A 213 3.06 0.88 13.99
N VAL A 214 4.09 0.80 13.14
CA VAL A 214 5.23 1.75 13.14
C VAL A 214 4.87 3.08 12.50
N LYS A 215 3.88 3.09 11.61
CA LYS A 215 3.33 4.31 11.00
C LYS A 215 1.84 4.15 10.82
N ASN A 216 1.06 5.15 11.20
CA ASN A 216 -0.36 5.22 10.95
C ASN A 216 -0.73 6.67 10.60
N LYS A 217 -1.43 6.88 9.49
CA LYS A 217 -1.99 8.18 9.08
C LYS A 217 -3.49 8.32 9.37
N VAL A 218 -4.15 7.24 9.78
CA VAL A 218 -5.61 7.18 9.95
C VAL A 218 -5.99 7.21 11.44
N ALA A 219 -5.17 6.63 12.30
CA ALA A 219 -5.37 6.63 13.76
C ALA A 219 -4.03 6.74 14.51
N ALA A 220 -4.08 6.66 15.84
CA ALA A 220 -2.89 6.72 16.69
C ALA A 220 -1.86 5.63 16.30
N PRO A 221 -0.59 6.00 16.04
CA PRO A 221 0.47 5.06 15.73
C PRO A 221 0.99 4.35 17.00
N PHE A 222 1.89 3.38 16.81
CA PHE A 222 2.63 2.63 17.83
C PHE A 222 1.83 1.67 18.71
N ARG A 223 0.55 1.45 18.42
CA ARG A 223 -0.21 0.33 18.97
C ARG A 223 0.39 -1.00 18.52
N GLN A 224 0.23 -2.00 19.38
CA GLN A 224 0.69 -3.37 19.13
C GLN A 224 -0.51 -4.31 19.23
N ALA A 225 -0.53 -5.32 18.39
CA ALA A 225 -1.49 -6.42 18.43
C ALA A 225 -0.72 -7.73 18.52
N GLU A 226 -1.20 -8.65 19.35
CA GLU A 226 -0.66 -9.99 19.47
C GLU A 226 -1.74 -11.00 19.11
N PHE A 227 -1.39 -11.95 18.26
CA PHE A 227 -2.31 -13.00 17.84
C PHE A 227 -1.57 -14.26 17.46
N ASP A 228 -2.32 -15.35 17.40
CA ASP A 228 -1.84 -16.68 17.03
C ASP A 228 -2.05 -16.90 15.54
N ILE A 229 -1.01 -17.36 14.85
CA ILE A 229 -1.08 -17.84 13.46
C ILE A 229 -0.90 -19.35 13.46
N GLU A 230 -1.96 -20.07 13.12
CA GLU A 230 -1.98 -21.54 13.03
C GLU A 230 -1.67 -21.98 11.59
N TYR A 231 -0.82 -22.99 11.44
CA TYR A 231 -0.43 -23.47 10.12
C TYR A 231 -1.61 -24.16 9.43
N GLY A 232 -1.94 -23.72 8.21
CA GLY A 232 -3.06 -24.27 7.42
C GLY A 232 -4.42 -23.60 7.65
N MET A 233 -4.61 -22.87 8.76
CA MET A 233 -5.86 -22.14 9.05
C MET A 233 -5.70 -20.61 9.02
N GLY A 234 -4.49 -20.09 9.24
CA GLY A 234 -4.22 -18.65 9.22
C GLY A 234 -4.31 -18.02 10.61
N ILE A 235 -4.83 -16.80 10.69
CA ILE A 235 -4.98 -16.08 11.97
C ILE A 235 -6.17 -16.68 12.72
N SER A 236 -5.98 -17.13 13.96
CA SER A 236 -7.08 -17.64 14.78
C SER A 236 -7.88 -16.49 15.39
N THR A 237 -9.06 -16.22 14.83
CA THR A 237 -9.99 -15.20 15.33
C THR A 237 -10.51 -15.56 16.73
N GLU A 238 -10.78 -16.83 16.97
CA GLU A 238 -11.28 -17.36 18.25
C GLU A 238 -10.26 -17.16 19.36
N GLY A 239 -8.97 -17.37 19.05
CA GLY A 239 -7.87 -17.08 19.97
C GLY A 239 -7.77 -15.59 20.31
N CYS A 240 -8.04 -14.70 19.34
CA CYS A 240 -8.07 -13.26 19.56
C CYS A 240 -9.27 -12.84 20.42
N LEU A 241 -10.45 -13.42 20.17
CA LEU A 241 -11.66 -13.15 20.97
C LEU A 241 -11.48 -13.51 22.43
N ILE A 242 -10.82 -14.64 22.73
CA ILE A 242 -10.52 -15.04 24.11
C ILE A 242 -9.53 -14.06 24.75
N ASP A 243 -8.48 -13.64 24.03
CA ASP A 243 -7.50 -12.68 24.56
C ASP A 243 -8.14 -11.33 24.86
N LEU A 244 -8.91 -10.78 23.93
CA LEU A 244 -9.62 -9.52 24.11
C LEU A 244 -10.71 -9.65 25.19
N GLY A 245 -11.41 -10.78 25.23
CA GLY A 245 -12.41 -11.06 26.26
C GLY A 245 -11.81 -11.11 27.66
N LEU A 246 -10.57 -11.62 27.82
CA LEU A 246 -9.85 -11.59 29.09
C LEU A 246 -9.33 -10.19 29.43
N GLU A 247 -8.89 -9.42 28.43
CA GLU A 247 -8.40 -8.05 28.62
C GLU A 247 -9.51 -7.08 29.04
N HIS A 248 -10.74 -7.32 28.55
CA HIS A 248 -11.93 -6.52 28.85
C HIS A 248 -12.84 -7.13 29.92
N ASP A 249 -12.37 -8.12 30.68
CA ASP A 249 -13.11 -8.79 31.77
C ASP A 249 -14.46 -9.43 31.36
N LEU A 250 -14.68 -9.67 30.06
CA LEU A 250 -15.86 -10.36 29.52
C LEU A 250 -15.76 -11.88 29.69
N VAL A 251 -14.54 -12.41 29.64
CA VAL A 251 -14.22 -13.82 29.86
C VAL A 251 -13.45 -13.93 31.16
N GLN A 252 -13.88 -14.80 32.07
CA GLN A 252 -13.22 -15.05 33.35
C GLN A 252 -12.35 -16.30 33.30
N LYS A 253 -11.14 -16.21 33.85
CA LYS A 253 -10.20 -17.32 33.99
C LYS A 253 -10.12 -17.79 35.44
N SER A 254 -10.69 -18.96 35.72
CA SER A 254 -10.62 -19.64 37.02
C SER A 254 -9.60 -20.77 36.95
N GLY A 255 -8.34 -20.45 37.26
CA GLY A 255 -7.22 -21.38 37.14
C GLY A 255 -6.94 -21.75 35.68
N SER A 256 -7.20 -23.00 35.32
CA SER A 256 -7.07 -23.49 33.93
C SER A 256 -8.38 -23.45 33.16
N PHE A 257 -9.48 -22.97 33.74
CA PHE A 257 -10.80 -22.95 33.09
C PHE A 257 -11.18 -21.55 32.64
N PHE A 258 -11.78 -21.47 31.45
CA PHE A 258 -12.36 -20.25 30.88
C PHE A 258 -13.88 -20.32 30.98
N SER A 259 -14.48 -19.25 31.47
CA SER A 259 -15.94 -19.10 31.62
C SER A 259 -16.38 -17.77 31.02
N TYR A 260 -17.53 -17.77 30.36
CA TYR A 260 -18.17 -16.58 29.82
C TYR A 260 -19.54 -16.45 30.48
N GLY A 261 -19.71 -15.44 31.33
CA GLY A 261 -20.85 -15.35 32.24
C GLY A 261 -20.97 -16.60 33.13
N GLU A 262 -22.10 -17.30 33.02
CA GLU A 262 -22.35 -18.56 33.75
C GLU A 262 -21.92 -19.81 32.97
N THR A 263 -21.60 -19.67 31.67
CA THR A 263 -21.27 -20.79 30.79
C THR A 263 -19.77 -21.08 30.83
N ARG A 264 -19.43 -22.36 31.02
CA ARG A 264 -18.04 -22.83 31.03
C ARG A 264 -17.59 -23.20 29.62
N ILE A 265 -16.69 -22.41 29.06
CA ILE A 265 -16.20 -22.53 27.67
C ILE A 265 -15.27 -23.75 27.54
N GLY A 266 -14.39 -23.97 28.53
CA GLY A 266 -13.49 -25.13 28.49
C GLY A 266 -12.27 -25.02 29.38
N GLN A 267 -11.48 -26.11 29.43
CA GLN A 267 -10.20 -26.18 30.13
C GLN A 267 -9.05 -25.89 29.19
N GLY A 268 -8.29 -24.83 29.44
CA GLY A 268 -7.15 -24.45 28.63
C GLY A 268 -7.56 -23.72 27.34
N ARG A 269 -6.57 -23.05 26.74
CA ARG A 269 -6.78 -22.16 25.59
C ARG A 269 -7.25 -22.91 24.34
N ASN A 270 -6.68 -24.09 24.06
CA ASN A 270 -7.02 -24.85 22.85
C ASN A 270 -8.47 -25.36 22.87
N ASN A 271 -8.94 -25.88 24.02
CA ASN A 271 -10.33 -26.32 24.13
C ASN A 271 -11.31 -25.14 24.09
N ALA A 272 -10.95 -24.00 24.68
CA ALA A 272 -11.78 -22.79 24.60
C ALA A 272 -11.91 -22.28 23.15
N LYS A 273 -10.83 -22.33 22.36
CA LYS A 273 -10.86 -22.03 20.91
C LYS A 273 -11.77 -23.01 20.15
N GLY A 274 -11.65 -24.30 20.43
CA GLY A 274 -12.51 -25.33 19.83
C GLY A 274 -13.98 -25.09 20.13
N PHE A 275 -14.33 -24.78 21.38
CA PHE A 275 -15.71 -24.51 21.78
C PHE A 275 -16.31 -23.28 21.07
N LEU A 276 -15.55 -22.19 20.94
CA LEU A 276 -16.02 -21.00 20.20
C LEU A 276 -16.18 -21.27 18.70
N ARG A 277 -15.35 -22.15 18.14
CA ARG A 277 -15.46 -22.57 16.75
C ARG A 277 -16.72 -23.40 16.50
N ASP A 278 -17.07 -24.26 17.45
CA ASP A 278 -18.27 -25.10 17.36
C ASP A 278 -19.57 -24.31 17.65
N ASN A 279 -19.46 -23.16 18.33
CA ASN A 279 -20.60 -22.31 18.71
C ASN A 279 -20.42 -20.87 18.17
N PRO A 280 -20.64 -20.64 16.86
CA PRO A 280 -20.43 -19.33 16.25
C PRO A 280 -21.36 -18.25 16.81
N GLU A 281 -22.57 -18.59 17.25
CA GLU A 281 -23.51 -17.65 17.87
C GLU A 281 -22.92 -16.98 19.11
N LEU A 282 -22.26 -17.76 19.98
CA LEU A 282 -21.58 -17.24 21.16
C LEU A 282 -20.34 -16.42 20.79
N ALA A 283 -19.64 -16.78 19.71
CA ALA A 283 -18.49 -16.02 19.23
C ALA A 283 -18.91 -14.64 18.73
N THR A 284 -20.01 -14.54 17.98
CA THR A 284 -20.56 -13.26 17.51
C THR A 284 -21.05 -12.40 18.67
N GLU A 285 -21.77 -12.98 19.64
CA GLU A 285 -22.21 -12.25 20.84
C GLU A 285 -21.02 -11.70 21.64
N LEU A 286 -19.98 -12.50 21.83
CA LEU A 286 -18.76 -12.06 22.51
C LEU A 286 -18.05 -10.96 21.72
N GLU A 287 -17.98 -11.08 20.39
CA GLU A 287 -17.39 -10.07 19.52
C GLU A 287 -18.13 -8.73 19.65
N GLU A 288 -19.47 -8.73 19.64
CA GLU A 288 -20.29 -7.52 19.78
C GLU A 288 -20.02 -6.82 21.11
N LYS A 289 -19.98 -7.57 22.22
CA LYS A 289 -19.65 -7.01 23.54
C LYS A 289 -18.23 -6.45 23.60
N ILE A 290 -17.27 -7.06 22.90
CA ILE A 290 -15.90 -6.55 22.79
C ILE A 290 -15.90 -5.22 22.03
N TRP A 291 -16.65 -5.11 20.93
CA TRP A 291 -16.76 -3.86 20.17
C TRP A 291 -17.41 -2.74 20.98
N GLU A 292 -18.47 -3.04 21.74
CA GLU A 292 -19.10 -2.10 22.67
C GLU A 292 -18.11 -1.64 23.75
N ALA A 293 -17.36 -2.56 24.35
CA ALA A 293 -16.35 -2.23 25.36
C ALA A 293 -15.22 -1.34 24.80
N LEU A 294 -14.88 -1.52 23.51
CA LEU A 294 -13.88 -0.71 22.81
C LEU A 294 -14.42 0.66 22.35
N GLY A 295 -15.74 0.85 22.33
CA GLY A 295 -16.40 2.09 21.90
C GLY A 295 -16.18 2.43 20.42
N ILE A 296 -15.97 1.41 19.57
CA ILE A 296 -15.76 1.59 18.13
C ILE A 296 -17.04 1.16 17.41
N GLU A 297 -17.72 2.10 16.75
CA GLU A 297 -18.86 1.77 15.90
C GLU A 297 -18.41 0.85 14.75
N ARG A 298 -19.12 -0.28 14.57
CA ARG A 298 -18.94 -1.14 13.40
C ARG A 298 -19.28 -0.32 12.14
N SER A 299 -18.26 0.20 11.47
CA SER A 299 -18.38 0.50 10.05
C SER A 299 -18.47 -0.86 9.35
N PRO A 300 -19.58 -1.18 8.65
CA PRO A 300 -19.75 -2.50 8.07
C PRO A 300 -18.77 -2.66 6.90
N LEU A 301 -17.57 -3.13 7.19
CA LEU A 301 -16.79 -3.87 6.21
C LEU A 301 -17.49 -5.22 6.09
N GLY A 302 -18.38 -5.32 5.10
CA GLY A 302 -19.21 -6.48 4.85
C GLY A 302 -18.43 -7.78 4.99
N VAL A 303 -18.94 -8.66 5.86
CA VAL A 303 -18.56 -10.05 5.89
C VAL A 303 -18.85 -10.58 4.49
N VAL A 304 -17.80 -10.93 3.74
CA VAL A 304 -17.97 -11.64 2.48
C VAL A 304 -18.25 -13.09 2.87
N GLU A 305 -19.49 -13.37 3.24
CA GLU A 305 -19.97 -14.74 3.38
C GLU A 305 -19.91 -15.41 2.01
N GLY A 306 -19.26 -16.57 1.97
CA GLY A 306 -19.07 -17.36 0.76
C GLY A 306 -20.42 -17.77 0.19
N GLY A 307 -20.68 -17.38 -1.06
CA GLY A 307 -21.90 -17.71 -1.76
C GLY A 307 -22.05 -19.21 -1.96
N GLU A 308 -23.07 -19.78 -1.34
CA GLU A 308 -23.77 -20.94 -1.86
C GLU A 308 -24.48 -20.56 -3.17
N SER A 309 -24.32 -21.45 -4.14
CA SER A 309 -24.90 -21.44 -5.47
C SER A 309 -26.42 -21.57 -5.45
N ALA A 310 -27.12 -20.70 -6.18
CA ALA A 310 -28.38 -21.04 -6.84
C ALA A 310 -28.65 -20.07 -8.01
N GLU A 311 -29.20 -20.64 -9.08
CA GLU A 311 -29.32 -20.15 -10.43
C GLU A 311 -30.48 -19.15 -10.63
N GLY A 312 -30.28 -18.24 -11.59
CA GLY A 312 -31.24 -17.73 -12.59
C GLY A 312 -32.66 -17.30 -12.18
N GLU A 313 -32.97 -16.02 -12.38
CA GLU A 313 -34.11 -15.63 -13.23
C GLU A 313 -33.96 -14.21 -13.80
N GLU A 314 -34.40 -14.07 -15.04
CA GLU A 314 -34.26 -12.94 -15.95
C GLU A 314 -35.33 -11.85 -15.72
N ALA A 315 -34.95 -10.62 -16.08
CA ALA A 315 -35.79 -9.53 -16.61
C ALA A 315 -36.90 -8.90 -15.73
N ALA A 316 -36.76 -7.59 -15.45
CA ALA A 316 -37.53 -6.52 -16.10
C ALA A 316 -37.37 -5.18 -15.35
N ASP A 317 -36.91 -4.15 -16.06
CA ASP A 317 -37.20 -2.75 -15.71
C ASP A 317 -38.71 -2.48 -15.86
N PRO A 318 -39.24 -1.53 -15.08
CA PRO A 318 -39.88 -0.42 -15.78
C PRO A 318 -39.54 0.97 -15.23
N ILE A 319 -39.37 1.85 -16.21
CA ILE A 319 -39.37 3.31 -16.17
C ILE A 319 -40.67 3.84 -15.53
N ALA A 320 -40.58 4.84 -14.64
CA ALA A 320 -41.36 6.10 -14.71
C ALA A 320 -41.34 6.92 -13.40
N SER A 321 -40.83 8.15 -13.47
CA SER A 321 -41.41 9.41 -12.94
C SER A 321 -40.30 10.48 -12.98
N GLY A 322 -40.52 11.73 -13.35
CA GLY A 322 -41.70 12.48 -13.75
C GLY A 322 -41.19 13.77 -14.39
N GLY A 323 -41.97 14.31 -15.33
CA GLY A 323 -41.58 15.37 -16.23
C GLY A 323 -41.24 16.71 -15.57
N ALA A 324 -40.43 17.47 -16.32
CA ALA A 324 -40.23 18.88 -16.16
C ALA A 324 -41.46 19.66 -16.63
N GLU A 325 -41.84 20.69 -15.88
CA GLU A 325 -42.45 21.90 -16.45
C GLU A 325 -41.67 23.10 -15.91
N ALA A 326 -41.21 23.90 -16.87
CA ALA A 326 -40.60 25.20 -16.67
C ALA A 326 -41.67 26.27 -16.92
N GLU A 327 -41.72 27.31 -16.09
CA GLU A 327 -42.27 28.59 -16.50
C GLU A 327 -41.40 29.72 -15.93
N ALA A 328 -41.09 30.67 -16.80
CA ALA A 328 -40.15 31.76 -16.61
C ALA A 328 -40.89 33.10 -16.74
N THR A 329 -40.60 34.05 -15.85
CA THR A 329 -40.75 35.52 -16.02
C THR A 329 -39.84 36.17 -14.95
N ALA A 330 -38.68 36.79 -15.26
CA ALA A 330 -38.45 38.12 -15.85
C ALA A 330 -39.04 39.27 -14.98
N THR A 331 -38.36 40.32 -14.50
CA THR A 331 -36.96 40.85 -14.46
C THR A 331 -36.92 41.97 -13.36
N PRO A 332 -36.01 42.99 -13.33
CA PRO A 332 -35.07 43.27 -12.24
C PRO A 332 -35.36 44.55 -11.41
N GLU A 333 -34.63 44.77 -10.31
CA GLU A 333 -34.39 46.13 -9.80
C GLU A 333 -32.91 46.34 -9.48
N ALA A 334 -32.40 47.47 -9.97
CA ALA A 334 -31.08 48.03 -9.75
C ALA A 334 -31.17 49.19 -8.76
N GLY A 335 -30.09 49.42 -8.00
CA GLY A 335 -29.89 50.56 -7.09
C GLY A 335 -28.61 50.33 -6.26
N THR A 336 -27.41 50.59 -6.79
CA THR A 336 -26.65 51.86 -6.78
C THR A 336 -26.03 52.20 -5.42
N GLU A 337 -24.69 52.26 -5.42
CA GLU A 337 -23.74 53.06 -4.62
C GLU A 337 -23.80 53.05 -3.08
N GLU A 338 -22.65 52.83 -2.42
CA GLU A 338 -21.84 53.93 -1.85
C GLU A 338 -20.54 53.41 -1.19
N GLN A 339 -19.42 54.05 -1.52
CA GLN A 339 -18.09 53.87 -0.92
C GLN A 339 -17.90 54.91 0.21
N ALA A 340 -17.35 54.47 1.35
CA ALA A 340 -16.47 55.24 2.25
C ALA A 340 -15.92 54.23 3.28
N ALA A 341 -14.64 54.15 3.65
CA ALA A 341 -13.54 55.13 3.64
C ALA A 341 -12.18 54.43 3.42
#